data_AF-A0A069SMR5-F1
#
_entry.id   AF-A0A069SMR5-F1
#
_cell.length_a   1.000
_cell.length_b   1.000
_cell.length_c   1.000
_cell.angle_alpha   90.00
_cell.angle_beta   90.00
_cell.angle_gamma   90.00
#
_symmetry.space_group_name_H-M   'P 1'
#
loop_
_entity.id
_entity.type
_entity.pdbx_description
1 polymer ?
#
loop_
_entity_poly.entity_id
_entity_poly.type
_entity_poly.pdbx_seq_one_letter_code
_entity_poly.pdbx_strand_id
1 'polypeptide(L)'
;MKQLYYAIQTILHGRGSNVTKVISLSLGLTVGILLFSQIAFELSYEKCYPEAGNLGIVRAYYHNLETGESMGDDGDIYDYSVFAPIAAALAENMPIEVEKATCINSYTANGNYYYENQLLSDDEQCLMVDTCFFQTFGIPVLKGNPN
;
A
#
# COMPACT_ATOMS: atom_id res chain seq x y z
N MET A 1 -35.69 -0.36 34.66
CA MET A 1 -35.74 0.48 33.44
C MET A 1 -36.19 1.94 33.66
N LYS A 2 -36.70 2.35 34.84
CA LYS A 2 -37.08 3.77 35.08
C LYS A 2 -35.89 4.72 35.27
N GLN A 3 -34.76 4.22 35.77
CA GLN A 3 -33.54 5.02 36.03
C GLN A 3 -32.95 5.63 34.74
N LEU A 4 -32.85 4.83 33.67
CA LEU A 4 -32.36 5.30 32.37
C LEU A 4 -33.30 6.36 31.76
N TYR A 5 -34.61 6.15 31.89
CA TYR A 5 -35.64 7.10 31.44
C TYR A 5 -35.51 8.47 32.12
N TYR A 6 -35.39 8.49 33.46
CA TYR A 6 -35.21 9.75 34.20
C TYR A 6 -33.85 10.41 33.92
N ALA A 7 -32.79 9.63 33.68
CA ALA A 7 -31.49 10.16 33.28
C ALA A 7 -31.55 10.88 31.92
N ILE A 8 -32.15 10.24 30.91
CA ILE A 8 -32.34 10.82 29.57
C ILE A 8 -33.22 12.07 29.65
N GLN A 9 -34.33 12.01 30.40
CA GLN A 9 -35.22 13.15 30.59
C GLN A 9 -34.50 14.34 31.24
N THR A 10 -33.63 14.09 32.23
CA THR A 10 -32.84 15.13 32.91
C THR A 10 -31.81 15.78 31.97
N ILE A 11 -31.19 15.00 31.08
CA ILE A 11 -30.24 15.51 30.09
C ILE A 11 -30.96 16.42 29.08
N LEU A 12 -32.13 16.00 28.57
CA LEU A 12 -32.95 16.75 27.62
C LEU A 12 -33.55 18.04 28.19
N HIS A 13 -33.92 18.06 29.47
CA HIS A 13 -34.54 19.24 30.12
C HIS A 13 -33.51 20.21 30.74
N GLY A 14 -32.22 19.81 30.82
CA GLY A 14 -31.14 20.67 31.32
C GLY A 14 -30.76 21.74 30.32
N ARG A 15 -31.30 22.96 30.49
CA ARG A 15 -31.10 24.14 29.63
C ARG A 15 -29.62 24.40 29.31
N GLY A 16 -29.28 24.50 28.02
CA GLY A 16 -28.04 25.06 27.45
C GLY A 16 -26.75 24.29 27.73
N SER A 17 -26.40 24.06 29.00
CA SER A 17 -25.14 23.47 29.43
C SER A 17 -25.01 21.98 29.09
N ASN A 18 -26.10 21.23 29.12
CA ASN A 18 -26.05 19.81 28.74
C ASN A 18 -25.90 19.63 27.23
N VAL A 19 -26.48 20.53 26.43
CA VAL A 19 -26.35 20.51 24.97
C VAL A 19 -24.91 20.77 24.55
N THR A 20 -24.25 21.80 25.10
CA THR A 20 -22.84 22.09 24.78
C THR A 20 -21.92 20.95 25.21
N LYS A 21 -22.16 20.30 26.36
CA LYS A 21 -21.41 19.11 26.80
C LYS A 21 -21.57 17.91 25.87
N VAL A 22 -22.80 17.65 25.42
CA VAL A 22 -23.08 16.55 24.48
C VAL A 22 -22.41 16.84 23.14
N ILE A 23 -22.49 18.07 22.63
CA ILE A 23 -21.83 18.46 21.38
C ILE A 23 -20.30 18.37 21.53
N SER A 24 -19.72 18.91 22.61
CA SER A 24 -18.27 18.86 22.83
C SER A 24 -17.75 17.43 22.95
N LEU A 25 -18.50 16.57 23.65
CA LEU A 25 -18.17 15.14 23.78
C LEU A 25 -18.28 14.44 22.43
N SER A 26 -19.35 14.69 21.68
CA SER A 26 -19.57 14.09 20.37
C SER A 26 -18.47 14.51 19.39
N LEU A 27 -18.07 15.79 19.39
CA LEU A 27 -17.01 16.30 18.53
C LEU A 27 -15.66 15.68 18.88
N GLY A 28 -15.29 15.65 20.17
CA GLY A 28 -14.05 15.01 20.62
C GLY A 28 -13.99 13.53 20.30
N LEU A 29 -15.10 12.81 20.52
CA LEU A 29 -15.21 11.39 20.17
C LEU A 29 -15.12 11.18 18.65
N THR A 30 -15.79 12.01 17.86
CA THR A 30 -15.75 11.91 16.40
C THR A 30 -14.34 12.14 15.87
N VAL A 31 -13.65 13.17 16.33
CA VAL A 31 -12.24 13.42 15.95
C VAL A 31 -11.36 12.25 16.37
N GLY A 32 -11.54 11.71 17.59
CA GLY A 32 -10.81 10.52 18.03
C GLY A 32 -11.03 9.33 17.11
N ILE A 33 -12.28 9.02 16.77
CA ILE A 33 -12.62 7.93 15.83
C ILE A 33 -11.99 8.17 14.46
N LEU A 34 -12.04 9.40 13.93
CA LEU A 34 -11.45 9.72 12.63
C LEU A 34 -9.93 9.51 12.62
N LEU A 35 -9.22 9.96 13.66
CA LEU A 35 -7.78 9.76 13.78
C LEU A 35 -7.42 8.27 13.87
N PHE A 36 -8.13 7.50 14.69
CA PHE A 36 -7.90 6.05 14.77
C PHE A 36 -8.29 5.33 13.48
N SER A 37 -9.35 5.79 12.80
CA SER A 37 -9.76 5.23 11.50
C SER A 37 -8.71 5.50 10.43
N GLN A 38 -8.10 6.68 10.42
CA GLN A 38 -6.99 7.00 9.51
C GLN A 38 -5.79 6.09 9.77
N ILE A 39 -5.37 5.91 11.02
CA ILE A 39 -4.26 5.01 11.36
C ILE A 39 -4.60 3.56 10.95
N ALA A 40 -5.82 3.10 11.27
CA ALA A 40 -6.26 1.76 10.89
C ALA A 40 -6.31 1.58 9.36
N PHE A 41 -6.67 2.64 8.63
CA PHE A 41 -6.69 2.67 7.18
C PHE A 41 -5.28 2.63 6.59
N GLU A 42 -4.35 3.47 7.07
CA GLU A 42 -2.94 3.46 6.69
C GLU A 42 -2.30 2.08 6.93
N LEU A 43 -2.56 1.47 8.09
CA LEU A 43 -2.09 0.11 8.43
C LEU A 43 -2.84 -1.03 7.69
N SER A 44 -3.92 -0.73 6.97
CA SER A 44 -4.68 -1.74 6.23
C SER A 44 -4.16 -1.98 4.81
N TYR A 45 -3.45 -1.02 4.22
CA TYR A 45 -2.98 -1.10 2.83
C TYR A 45 -1.97 -2.22 2.58
N GLU A 46 -1.10 -2.50 3.55
CA GLU A 46 0.00 -3.46 3.37
C GLU A 46 -0.43 -4.93 3.52
N LYS A 47 -1.73 -5.22 3.72
CA LYS A 47 -2.21 -6.59 3.95
C LYS A 47 -2.55 -7.37 2.68
N CYS A 48 -2.34 -6.79 1.50
CA CYS A 48 -2.64 -7.44 0.22
C CYS A 48 -1.70 -8.62 -0.09
N TYR A 49 -0.49 -8.63 0.47
CA TYR A 49 0.47 -9.71 0.29
C TYR A 49 0.64 -10.53 1.57
N PRO A 50 0.68 -11.87 1.49
CA PRO A 50 1.15 -12.70 2.58
C PRO A 50 2.54 -12.25 3.00
N GLU A 51 2.78 -12.12 4.31
CA GLU A 51 4.10 -11.79 4.87
C GLU A 51 4.71 -10.48 4.32
N ALA A 52 3.90 -9.44 4.11
CA ALA A 52 4.37 -8.15 3.56
C ALA A 52 5.58 -7.55 4.30
N GLY A 53 5.76 -7.83 5.59
CA GLY A 53 6.95 -7.39 6.36
C GLY A 53 8.27 -8.03 5.93
N ASN A 54 8.23 -9.12 5.15
CA ASN A 54 9.40 -9.78 4.56
C ASN A 54 9.70 -9.26 3.14
N LEU A 55 8.85 -8.41 2.57
CA LEU A 55 9.08 -7.82 1.25
C LEU A 55 9.98 -6.59 1.39
N GLY A 56 11.06 -6.58 0.60
CA GLY A 56 11.97 -5.45 0.48
C GLY A 56 11.99 -4.89 -0.94
N ILE A 57 12.17 -3.58 -1.06
CA ILE A 57 12.49 -2.93 -2.34
C ILE A 57 13.98 -2.65 -2.40
N VAL A 58 14.60 -2.99 -3.53
CA VAL A 58 15.99 -2.66 -3.79
C VAL A 58 16.03 -1.29 -4.46
N ARG A 59 16.80 -0.37 -3.87
CA ARG A 59 17.04 0.96 -4.42
C ARG A 59 18.50 1.08 -4.80
N ALA A 60 18.79 1.80 -5.87
CA ALA A 60 20.15 2.04 -6.32
C ALA A 60 20.62 3.44 -5.94
N TYR A 61 21.90 3.55 -5.62
CA TYR A 61 22.57 4.84 -5.45
C TYR A 61 23.48 5.08 -6.66
N TYR A 62 23.06 5.98 -7.53
CA TYR A 62 23.84 6.37 -8.71
C TYR A 62 24.50 7.72 -8.45
N HIS A 63 25.81 7.80 -8.63
CA HIS A 63 26.53 9.07 -8.56
C HIS A 63 27.58 9.18 -9.65
N ASN A 64 27.74 10.39 -10.16
CA ASN A 64 28.79 10.74 -11.10
C ASN A 64 30.11 10.85 -10.32
N LEU A 65 31.10 10.05 -10.70
CA LEU A 65 32.41 10.03 -10.03
C LEU A 65 33.22 11.31 -10.25
N GLU A 66 32.97 12.05 -11.33
CA GLU A 66 33.68 13.28 -11.68
C GLU A 66 33.03 14.52 -11.07
N THR A 67 31.71 14.64 -11.14
CA THR A 67 30.98 15.82 -10.63
C THR A 67 30.50 15.65 -9.18
N GLY A 68 30.44 14.42 -8.67
CA GLY A 68 29.88 14.10 -7.36
C GLY A 68 28.35 14.18 -7.29
N GLU A 69 27.68 14.52 -8.39
CA GLU A 69 26.23 14.62 -8.45
C GLU A 69 25.59 13.23 -8.34
N SER A 70 24.54 13.14 -7.52
CA SER A 70 23.77 11.91 -7.33
C SER A 70 22.47 11.98 -8.10
N MET A 71 22.02 10.84 -8.64
CA MET A 71 20.73 10.69 -9.31
C MET A 71 19.84 9.83 -8.41
N GLY A 72 18.70 10.37 -8.03
CA GLY A 72 17.70 9.71 -7.21
C GLY A 72 16.32 10.31 -7.42
N ASP A 73 15.31 9.60 -6.94
CA ASP A 73 13.90 9.96 -7.12
C ASP A 73 13.36 10.73 -5.91
N ASP A 74 12.31 11.53 -6.12
CA ASP A 74 11.55 12.24 -5.07
C ASP A 74 12.38 13.12 -4.13
N GLY A 75 13.52 13.65 -4.61
CA GLY A 75 14.42 14.48 -3.81
C GLY A 75 15.29 13.70 -2.82
N ASP A 76 15.32 12.37 -2.94
CA ASP A 76 16.26 11.48 -2.27
C ASP A 76 17.47 11.19 -3.18
N ILE A 77 18.55 10.67 -2.60
CA ILE A 77 19.74 10.23 -3.34
C ILE A 77 19.60 8.84 -3.95
N TYR A 78 18.54 8.11 -3.58
CA TYR A 78 18.29 6.74 -4.03
C TYR A 78 17.24 6.71 -5.14
N ASP A 79 17.51 5.94 -6.18
CA ASP A 79 16.64 5.66 -7.32
C ASP A 79 15.84 4.38 -7.07
N TYR A 80 14.55 4.37 -7.44
CA TYR A 80 13.70 3.17 -7.37
C TYR A 80 13.92 2.22 -8.55
N SER A 81 14.53 2.70 -9.62
CA SER A 81 14.85 1.95 -10.82
C SER A 81 16.21 1.27 -10.67
N VAL A 82 16.20 -0.04 -10.86
CA VAL A 82 17.41 -0.86 -10.85
C VAL A 82 17.53 -1.63 -12.15
N PHE A 83 18.75 -2.05 -12.49
CA PHE A 83 18.95 -2.89 -13.66
C PHE A 83 18.25 -4.24 -13.47
N ALA A 84 17.52 -4.69 -14.50
CA ALA A 84 16.75 -5.93 -14.45
C ALA A 84 17.51 -7.18 -13.91
N PRO A 85 18.82 -7.38 -14.20
CA PRO A 85 19.56 -8.53 -13.67
C PRO A 85 19.78 -8.53 -12.15
N ILE A 86 19.54 -7.42 -11.44
CA ILE A 86 19.80 -7.34 -9.99
C ILE A 86 18.95 -8.34 -9.21
N ALA A 87 17.69 -8.55 -9.59
CA ALA A 87 16.83 -9.52 -8.92
C ALA A 87 17.44 -10.94 -8.97
N ALA A 88 17.82 -11.39 -10.18
CA ALA A 88 18.45 -12.70 -10.36
C ALA A 88 19.79 -12.79 -9.61
N ALA A 89 20.62 -11.74 -9.68
CA ALA A 89 21.90 -11.70 -8.99
C ALA A 89 21.76 -11.77 -7.47
N LEU A 90 20.75 -11.12 -6.88
CA LEU A 90 20.50 -11.18 -5.44
C LEU A 90 20.04 -12.58 -5.00
N ALA A 91 19.13 -13.18 -5.75
CA ALA A 91 18.67 -14.55 -5.47
C ALA A 91 19.82 -15.58 -5.57
N GLU A 92 20.76 -15.39 -6.50
CA GLU A 92 21.91 -16.29 -6.67
C GLU A 92 23.00 -16.06 -5.60
N ASN A 93 23.33 -14.80 -5.30
CA ASN A 93 24.49 -14.47 -4.47
C ASN A 93 24.17 -14.29 -2.98
N MET A 94 22.90 -14.09 -2.61
CA MET A 94 22.44 -13.92 -1.22
C MET A 94 21.30 -14.88 -0.86
N PRO A 95 21.47 -16.21 -1.03
CA PRO A 95 20.37 -17.18 -0.88
C PRO A 95 19.94 -17.42 0.58
N ILE A 96 20.71 -16.94 1.56
CA ILE A 96 20.34 -17.06 2.98
C ILE A 96 19.38 -15.94 3.37
N GLU A 97 19.58 -14.75 2.82
CA GLU A 97 18.84 -13.54 3.13
C GLU A 97 17.66 -13.30 2.18
N VAL A 98 17.80 -13.71 0.91
CA VAL A 98 16.80 -13.49 -0.15
C VAL A 98 16.23 -14.83 -0.58
N GLU A 99 15.00 -15.12 -0.18
CA GLU A 99 14.29 -16.33 -0.61
C GLU A 99 13.93 -16.27 -2.10
N LYS A 100 13.38 -15.11 -2.53
CA LYS A 100 12.92 -14.86 -3.90
C LYS A 100 13.14 -13.40 -4.25
N ALA A 101 13.38 -13.14 -5.52
CA ALA A 101 13.47 -11.79 -6.05
C ALA A 101 12.79 -11.75 -7.42
N THR A 102 12.18 -10.61 -7.70
CA THR A 102 11.52 -10.32 -8.98
C THR A 102 11.87 -8.90 -9.38
N CYS A 103 11.90 -8.65 -10.68
CA CYS A 103 11.97 -7.32 -11.26
C CYS A 103 10.63 -6.96 -11.89
N ILE A 104 10.16 -5.76 -11.60
CA ILE A 104 8.99 -5.16 -12.23
C ILE A 104 9.44 -4.00 -13.11
N ASN A 105 8.80 -3.84 -14.25
CA ASN A 105 8.93 -2.64 -15.05
C ASN A 105 7.62 -1.83 -14.93
N SER A 106 7.74 -0.65 -14.34
CA SER A 106 6.64 0.29 -14.13
C SER A 106 6.22 1.03 -15.39
N TYR A 107 6.99 0.93 -16.49
CA TYR A 107 6.49 1.30 -17.81
C TYR A 107 5.36 0.35 -18.17
N THR A 108 4.14 0.81 -17.94
CA THR A 108 2.96 0.08 -18.34
C THR A 108 2.98 -0.09 -19.85
N ALA A 109 2.71 -1.31 -20.30
CA ALA A 109 2.37 -1.53 -21.70
C ALA A 109 0.97 -0.92 -21.93
N ASN A 110 0.88 0.40 -22.02
CA ASN A 110 -0.37 1.09 -22.27
C ASN A 110 -0.81 0.75 -23.68
N GLY A 111 -1.81 -0.13 -23.78
CA GLY A 111 -2.39 -0.56 -25.04
C GLY A 111 -3.88 -0.81 -24.86
N ASN A 112 -4.62 -0.72 -25.95
CA ASN A 112 -6.02 -1.13 -25.95
C ASN A 112 -6.09 -2.66 -26.03
N TYR A 113 -6.55 -3.30 -24.96
CA TYR A 113 -6.71 -4.75 -24.91
C TYR A 113 -8.13 -5.13 -25.31
N TYR A 114 -8.24 -6.00 -26.32
CA TYR A 114 -9.52 -6.46 -26.84
C TYR A 114 -9.69 -7.95 -26.61
N TYR A 115 -10.87 -8.34 -26.12
CA TYR A 115 -11.32 -9.73 -26.06
C TYR A 115 -12.63 -9.85 -26.85
N GLU A 116 -12.68 -10.79 -27.80
CA GLU A 116 -13.87 -10.98 -28.68
C GLU A 116 -14.36 -9.67 -29.33
N ASN A 117 -13.42 -8.84 -29.82
CA ASN A 117 -13.67 -7.51 -30.40
C ASN A 117 -14.26 -6.46 -29.45
N GLN A 118 -14.30 -6.71 -28.14
CA GLN A 118 -14.71 -5.76 -27.13
C GLN A 118 -13.48 -5.26 -26.36
N LEU A 119 -13.40 -3.95 -26.16
CA LEU A 119 -12.36 -3.36 -25.31
C LEU A 119 -12.60 -3.81 -23.87
N LEU A 120 -11.58 -4.37 -23.23
CA LEU A 120 -11.68 -4.87 -21.86
C LEU A 120 -11.82 -3.74 -20.84
N SER A 121 -10.99 -2.70 -20.96
CA SER A 121 -11.10 -1.45 -20.19
C SER A 121 -10.28 -0.34 -20.86
N ASP A 122 -10.72 0.91 -20.72
CA ASP A 122 -9.94 2.09 -21.14
C ASP A 122 -8.77 2.38 -20.17
N ASP A 123 -8.80 1.82 -18.95
CA ASP A 123 -7.84 2.09 -17.85
C ASP A 123 -7.03 0.85 -17.42
N GLU A 124 -6.91 -0.17 -18.29
CA GLU A 124 -6.13 -1.36 -17.98
C GLU A 124 -4.63 -1.08 -17.91
N GLN A 125 -4.07 -1.05 -16.69
CA GLN A 125 -2.63 -0.96 -16.47
C GLN A 125 -2.01 -2.37 -16.51
N CYS A 126 -1.19 -2.62 -17.52
CA CYS A 126 -0.39 -3.84 -17.60
C CYS A 126 0.99 -3.64 -16.99
N LEU A 127 1.34 -4.48 -16.02
CA LEU A 127 2.68 -4.58 -15.47
C LEU A 127 3.49 -5.61 -16.25
N MET A 128 4.71 -5.24 -16.65
CA MET A 128 5.67 -6.18 -17.18
C MET A 128 6.49 -6.74 -16.03
N VAL A 129 6.44 -8.06 -15.85
CA VAL A 129 7.05 -8.76 -14.71
C VAL A 129 7.74 -10.03 -15.18
N ASP A 130 8.68 -10.54 -14.38
CA ASP A 130 9.29 -11.84 -14.63
C ASP A 130 8.46 -13.01 -14.07
N THR A 131 8.94 -14.23 -14.30
CA THR A 131 8.31 -15.48 -13.85
C THR A 131 8.24 -15.63 -12.33
N CYS A 132 9.11 -14.95 -11.58
CA CYS A 132 9.18 -15.05 -10.14
C CYS A 132 8.18 -14.13 -9.42
N PHE A 133 7.48 -13.25 -10.14
CA PHE A 133 6.60 -12.23 -9.58
C PHE A 133 5.54 -12.80 -8.61
N PHE A 134 4.69 -13.71 -9.08
CA PHE A 134 3.62 -14.26 -8.24
C PHE A 134 4.15 -14.99 -7.00
N GLN A 135 5.29 -15.67 -7.14
CA GLN A 135 5.91 -16.42 -6.04
C GLN A 135 6.55 -15.51 -5.00
N THR A 136 7.15 -14.39 -5.45
CA THR A 136 7.80 -13.40 -4.58
C THR A 136 6.75 -12.67 -3.75
N PHE A 137 5.61 -12.29 -4.34
CA PHE A 137 4.52 -11.63 -3.64
C PHE A 137 3.53 -12.58 -2.95
N GLY A 138 3.73 -13.90 -3.05
CA GLY A 138 2.83 -14.90 -2.45
C GLY A 138 1.41 -14.90 -3.04
N ILE A 139 1.25 -14.43 -4.28
CA ILE A 139 -0.06 -14.33 -4.95
C ILE A 139 -0.43 -15.70 -5.54
N PRO A 140 -1.57 -16.31 -5.15
CA PRO A 140 -1.95 -17.61 -5.67
C PRO A 140 -2.48 -17.52 -7.11
N VAL A 141 -1.89 -18.31 -8.00
CA VAL A 141 -2.40 -18.49 -9.38
C VAL A 141 -3.55 -19.50 -9.35
N LEU A 142 -4.79 -19.03 -9.56
CA LEU A 142 -6.00 -19.85 -9.48
C LEU A 142 -6.13 -20.85 -10.65
N LYS A 143 -5.56 -20.52 -11.80
CA LYS A 143 -5.60 -21.34 -13.02
C LYS A 143 -4.37 -21.05 -13.87
N GLY A 144 -3.71 -22.11 -14.37
CA GLY A 144 -2.52 -22.01 -15.20
C GLY A 144 -1.26 -22.49 -14.46
N ASN A 145 -0.09 -22.12 -14.99
CA ASN A 145 1.21 -22.44 -14.38
C ASN A 145 1.71 -21.22 -13.58
N PRO A 146 2.05 -21.38 -12.29
CA PRO A 146 2.62 -20.31 -11.46
C PRO A 146 4.15 -20.12 -11.62
N ASN A 147 4.80 -20.86 -12.52
CA ASN A 147 6.24 -20.78 -12.84
C ASN A 147 6.47 -20.33 -14.27
#